data_AF-A0A2V9Z0F6-F1
#
_entry.id   AF-A0A2V9Z0F6-F1
#
_cell.length_a   1.000
_cell.length_b   1.000
_cell.length_c   1.000
_cell.angle_alpha   90.00
_cell.angle_beta   90.00
_cell.angle_gamma   90.00
#
_symmetry.space_group_name_H-M   'P 1'
#
loop_
_entity.id
_entity.type
_entity.pdbx_description
1 polymer ?
#
loop_
_entity_poly.entity_id
_entity_poly.type
_entity_poly.pdbx_seq_one_letter_code
_entity_poly.pdbx_strand_id
1 'polypeptide(L)'
;QDVPQLFAEPTPAFKILIGKTEVNKVRSNYAAGAPGEVFALLGSMGFLEIATNRGSAHHSVGADKGSEVGVVFDNASAAAQ
;
A
#
# COMPACT_ATOMS: atom_id res chain seq x y z
N GLN A 1 -13.19 -2.20 8.15
CA GLN A 1 -12.71 -1.57 6.90
C GLN A 1 -12.04 -2.65 6.06
N ASP A 2 -12.40 -2.76 4.79
CA ASP A 2 -11.88 -3.78 3.88
C ASP A 2 -10.79 -3.20 2.97
N VAL A 3 -9.77 -4.00 2.63
CA VAL A 3 -8.62 -3.59 1.81
C VAL A 3 -9.00 -2.97 0.45
N PRO A 4 -10.00 -3.48 -0.29
CA PRO A 4 -10.41 -2.87 -1.56
C PRO A 4 -10.89 -1.42 -1.44
N GLN A 5 -11.37 -0.99 -0.26
CA GLN A 5 -11.83 0.40 -0.06
C GLN A 5 -10.67 1.41 -0.07
N LEU A 6 -9.41 0.99 0.06
CA LEU A 6 -8.23 1.85 -0.12
C LEU A 6 -8.07 2.39 -1.53
N PHE A 7 -8.77 1.79 -2.50
CA PHE A 7 -8.67 2.14 -3.91
C PHE A 7 -9.88 2.93 -4.40
N ALA A 8 -10.84 3.25 -3.52
CA ALA A 8 -11.92 4.18 -3.82
C ALA A 8 -11.42 5.63 -3.76
N GLU A 9 -12.07 6.54 -4.51
CA GLU A 9 -11.85 7.98 -4.40
C GLU A 9 -12.95 8.62 -3.53
N PRO A 10 -12.60 9.43 -2.51
CA PRO A 10 -11.25 9.73 -2.03
C PRO A 10 -10.61 8.56 -1.26
N THR A 11 -9.32 8.32 -1.48
CA THR A 11 -8.58 7.27 -0.77
C THR A 11 -8.60 7.54 0.74
N PRO A 12 -9.21 6.67 1.56
CA PRO A 12 -9.23 6.86 3.01
C PRO A 12 -7.81 6.84 3.56
N ALA A 13 -7.55 7.57 4.65
CA ALA A 13 -6.24 7.58 5.26
C ALA A 13 -5.89 6.17 5.79
N PHE A 14 -4.73 5.66 5.37
CA PHE A 14 -4.25 4.35 5.75
C PHE A 14 -2.73 4.34 5.86
N LYS A 15 -2.23 3.33 6.56
CA LYS A 15 -0.80 3.04 6.68
C LYS A 15 -0.60 1.54 6.54
N ILE A 16 0.33 1.15 5.69
CA ILE A 16 0.82 -0.22 5.59
C ILE A 16 2.17 -0.28 6.31
N LEU A 17 2.31 -1.23 7.23
CA LEU A 17 3.49 -1.45 8.04
C LEU A 17 4.13 -2.76 7.59
N ILE A 18 5.40 -2.68 7.17
CA ILE A 18 6.19 -3.83 6.74
C ILE A 18 7.53 -3.76 7.46
N GLY A 19 7.69 -4.54 8.53
CA GLY A 19 8.84 -4.44 9.43
C GLY A 19 8.98 -3.02 10.01
N LYS A 20 9.98 -2.27 9.55
CA LYS A 20 10.25 -0.87 9.97
C LYS A 20 9.79 0.17 8.93
N THR A 21 9.26 -0.27 7.80
CA THR A 21 8.87 0.60 6.69
C THR A 21 7.39 0.91 6.75
N GLU A 22 7.04 2.19 6.64
CA GLU A 22 5.66 2.66 6.51
C GLU A 22 5.39 3.07 5.04
N VAL A 23 4.30 2.54 4.47
CA VAL A 23 3.83 2.89 3.13
C VAL A 23 2.42 3.48 3.23
N ASN A 24 2.26 4.71 2.75
CA ASN A 24 1.00 5.48 2.81
C ASN A 24 0.54 6.00 1.44
N LYS A 25 1.17 5.50 0.36
CA LYS A 25 0.85 5.90 -1.01
C LYS A 25 0.28 4.72 -1.78
N VAL A 26 -0.84 4.96 -2.46
CA VAL A 26 -1.40 4.06 -3.46
C VAL A 26 -1.12 4.59 -4.86
N ARG A 27 -0.89 3.68 -5.81
CA ARG A 27 -0.84 3.97 -7.25
C ARG A 27 -1.73 2.99 -8.01
N SER A 28 -2.23 3.43 -9.15
CA SER A 28 -3.06 2.61 -10.05
C SER A 28 -2.24 1.61 -10.88
N ASN A 29 -0.93 1.82 -11.03
CA ASN A 29 -0.03 0.93 -11.76
C ASN A 29 1.43 1.10 -11.33
N TYR A 30 2.29 0.15 -11.72
CA TYR A 30 3.70 0.11 -11.38
C TYR A 30 4.54 1.30 -11.88
N ALA A 31 4.10 1.97 -12.96
CA ALA A 31 4.85 3.09 -13.56
C ALA A 31 4.49 4.45 -12.97
N ALA A 32 3.40 4.56 -12.19
CA ALA A 32 2.89 5.81 -11.66
C ALA A 32 3.65 6.34 -10.43
N GLY A 33 4.53 5.55 -9.82
CA GLY A 33 5.48 6.04 -8.80
C GLY A 33 6.71 6.69 -9.41
N ALA A 34 7.42 7.54 -8.65
CA ALA A 34 8.76 7.99 -9.05
C ALA A 34 9.77 6.83 -9.03
N PRO A 35 10.88 6.87 -9.81
CA PRO A 35 11.91 5.84 -9.74
C PRO A 35 12.44 5.65 -8.31
N GLY A 36 12.40 4.43 -7.80
CA GLY A 36 12.77 4.09 -6.42
C GLY A 36 11.69 4.37 -5.37
N GLU A 37 10.55 4.96 -5.73
CA GLU A 37 9.44 5.19 -4.79
C GLU A 37 8.74 3.87 -4.46
N VAL A 38 8.58 3.59 -3.16
CA VAL A 38 7.77 2.48 -2.67
C VAL A 38 6.32 2.93 -2.53
N PHE A 39 5.40 2.13 -3.06
CA PHE A 39 3.96 2.37 -2.97
C PHE A 39 3.18 1.06 -3.01
N ALA A 40 1.91 1.14 -2.63
CA ALA A 40 0.96 0.05 -2.76
C ALA A 40 0.12 0.16 -4.04
N LEU A 41 -0.33 -0.97 -4.56
CA LEU A 41 -1.28 -1.04 -5.69
C LEU A 41 -2.20 -2.25 -5.54
N LEU A 42 -3.35 -2.23 -6.21
CA LEU A 42 -4.25 -3.38 -6.26
C LEU A 42 -3.87 -4.25 -7.46
N GLY A 43 -3.41 -5.47 -7.18
CA GLY A 43 -3.15 -6.47 -8.20
C GLY A 43 -4.45 -6.94 -8.86
N SER A 44 -4.36 -7.43 -10.10
CA SER A 44 -5.53 -7.97 -10.83
C SER A 44 -6.20 -9.15 -10.15
N MET A 45 -5.48 -9.85 -9.28
CA MET A 45 -5.98 -10.94 -8.45
C MET A 45 -6.74 -10.47 -7.19
N GLY A 46 -6.89 -9.16 -6.99
CA GLY A 46 -7.60 -8.57 -5.85
C GLY A 46 -6.77 -8.46 -4.56
N PHE A 47 -5.44 -8.63 -4.65
CA PHE A 47 -4.53 -8.50 -3.52
C PHE A 47 -3.86 -7.13 -3.49
N LEU A 48 -3.62 -6.63 -2.27
CA LEU A 48 -2.76 -5.49 -2.05
C LEU A 48 -1.30 -5.89 -2.31
N GLU A 49 -0.66 -5.22 -3.24
CA GLU A 49 0.73 -5.44 -3.62
C GLU A 49 1.59 -4.25 -3.21
N ILE A 50 2.87 -4.52 -2.90
CA ILE A 50 3.88 -3.51 -2.60
C ILE A 50 4.89 -3.50 -3.73
N ALA A 51 5.06 -2.34 -4.35
CA ALA A 51 5.88 -2.17 -5.54
C ALA A 51 6.86 -1.02 -5.40
N THR A 52 7.86 -1.04 -6.28
CA THR A 52 8.81 0.06 -6.45
C THR A 52 9.00 0.29 -7.93
N ASN A 53 8.80 1.52 -8.41
CA ASN A 53 9.04 1.81 -9.81
C ASN A 53 10.55 1.72 -10.10
N ARG A 54 10.94 0.92 -11.12
CA ARG A 54 12.34 0.69 -11.50
C ARG A 54 13.22 0.23 -10.33
N GLY A 55 12.68 -0.59 -9.43
CA GLY A 55 13.40 -1.08 -8.25
C GLY A 55 12.85 -2.39 -7.71
N SER A 56 13.53 -2.91 -6.69
CA SER A 56 13.13 -4.11 -5.97
C SER A 56 12.38 -3.75 -4.68
N ALA A 57 11.07 -3.98 -4.65
CA ALA A 57 10.26 -3.66 -3.48
C ALA A 57 10.70 -4.44 -2.23
N HIS A 58 10.94 -5.75 -2.35
CA HIS A 58 11.37 -6.60 -1.24
C HIS A 58 12.69 -6.10 -0.61
N HIS A 59 13.63 -5.66 -1.45
CA HIS A 59 14.88 -5.08 -0.98
C HIS A 59 14.67 -3.69 -0.35
N SER A 60 13.81 -2.86 -0.95
CA SER A 60 13.50 -1.52 -0.43
C SER A 60 12.84 -1.55 0.94
N VAL A 61 11.92 -2.49 1.17
CA VAL A 61 11.18 -2.61 2.45
C VAL A 61 11.81 -3.59 3.43
N GLY A 62 12.82 -4.36 3.00
CA GLY A 62 13.47 -5.41 3.81
C GLY A 62 12.52 -6.55 4.18
N ALA A 63 11.65 -6.95 3.25
CA ALA A 63 10.62 -7.96 3.48
C ALA A 63 10.91 -9.22 2.66
N ASP A 64 10.63 -10.38 3.25
CA ASP A 64 10.78 -11.69 2.67
C ASP A 64 9.44 -12.46 2.71
N LYS A 65 9.43 -13.66 2.11
CA LYS A 65 8.28 -14.55 2.23
C LYS A 65 8.00 -14.86 3.70
N GLY A 66 6.76 -14.60 4.13
CA GLY A 66 6.35 -14.78 5.51
C GLY A 66 6.57 -13.55 6.40
N SER A 67 7.12 -12.45 5.88
CA SER A 67 7.15 -11.18 6.61
C SER A 67 5.73 -10.71 6.92
N GLU A 68 5.55 -10.24 8.16
CA GLU A 68 4.29 -9.67 8.60
C GLU A 68 4.02 -8.34 7.89
N VAL A 69 2.77 -8.17 7.47
CA VAL A 69 2.27 -6.95 6.85
C VAL A 69 1.04 -6.49 7.63
N GLY A 70 1.16 -5.35 8.30
CA GLY A 70 0.05 -4.70 8.99
C GLY A 70 -0.59 -3.65 8.10
N VAL A 71 -1.93 -3.56 8.13
CA VAL A 71 -2.67 -2.46 7.50
C VAL A 71 -3.49 -1.78 8.58
N VAL A 72 -3.22 -0.49 8.80
CA VAL A 72 -3.95 0.35 9.74
C VAL A 72 -4.78 1.33 8.93
N PHE A 73 -6.08 1.30 9.14
CA PHE A 73 -7.00 2.29 8.60
C PHE A 73 -7.19 3.36 9.67
N ASP A 74 -6.95 4.62 9.30
CA ASP A 74 -7.30 5.73 10.19
C ASP A 74 -8.83 5.84 10.18
N ASN A 75 -9.45 5.68 11.34
CA ASN A 75 -10.91 5.73 11.48
C ASN A 75 -11.49 7.16 11.35
N ALA A 76 -10.80 8.09 10.69
CA ALA A 76 -11.36 9.37 10.30
C ALA A 76 -12.28 9.23 9.08
N SER A 77 -13.40 8.52 9.23
CA SER A 77 -14.70 8.71 8.53
C SER A 77 -15.61 7.48 8.68
N ALA A 78 -15.84 7.02 9.92
CA ALA A 78 -17.13 6.42 10.29
C ALA A 78 -18.14 7.50 10.74
N ALA A 79 -17.89 8.76 10.41
CA ALA A 79 -18.70 9.92 10.76
C ALA A 79 -18.77 10.91 9.59
N ALA A 80 -19.32 10.47 8.45
CA ALA A 80 -19.90 11.35 7.45
C ALA A 80 -20.90 10.56 6.59
N GLN A 81 -22.13 10.53 7.12
CA GLN A 81 -23.43 10.18 6.49
C GLN A 81 -23.73 8.73 6.11
#